data_AF-A0A2S4PME8-F1
#
_entry.id   AF-A0A2S4PME8-F1
#
_cell.length_a   1.000
_cell.length_b   1.000
_cell.length_c   1.000
_cell.angle_alpha   90.00
_cell.angle_beta   90.00
_cell.angle_gamma   90.00
#
_symmetry.space_group_name_H-M   'P 1'
#
loop_
_entity.id
_entity.type
_entity.pdbx_description
1 polymer ?
#
loop_
_entity_poly.entity_id
_entity_poly.type
_entity_poly.pdbx_seq_one_letter_code
_entity_poly.pdbx_strand_id
1 'polypeptide(L)'
;MIETISALEWLNKNPDTVLTVLTGAGRFFSTGADVHSVSDILSDSSKEKKEVQDSTKSTCQQVQKTREKIAYLSRFSTHVELMRSIIDHHKVFVVALNGPAVGGGAAWFPGVADIVLASSNCYLQVPFSSLGLVPELGSAPIFSQCMGIHRTNEFLMFGRRFDAAELEACGLFNRVFPVLNFQSHVSEYLSEILTTSDGQSLIEAKRLMNQPLRAGRLAAVIESVDALANRFVSGAPRDRFQMKKKELE
;
A
#
# COMPACT_ATOMS: atom_id res chain seq x y z
N MET A 1 3.71 4.20 -11.42
CA MET A 1 3.75 2.80 -10.93
C MET A 1 4.59 1.90 -11.83
N ILE A 2 4.39 1.89 -13.15
CA ILE A 2 5.20 1.10 -14.09
C ILE A 2 6.70 1.43 -13.96
N GLU A 3 7.05 2.71 -13.89
CA GLU A 3 8.45 3.15 -13.70
C GLU A 3 9.03 2.62 -12.38
N THR A 4 8.24 2.59 -11.31
CA THR A 4 8.63 2.03 -10.01
C THR A 4 8.90 0.53 -10.12
N ILE A 5 8.04 -0.22 -10.80
CA ILE A 5 8.22 -1.66 -11.02
C ILE A 5 9.53 -1.90 -11.80
N SER A 6 9.73 -1.15 -12.89
CA SER A 6 10.94 -1.23 -13.72
C SER A 6 12.21 -0.93 -12.91
N ALA A 7 12.19 0.13 -12.08
CA ALA A 7 13.31 0.49 -11.22
C ALA A 7 13.62 -0.59 -10.16
N LEU A 8 12.58 -1.17 -9.55
CA LEU A 8 12.73 -2.27 -8.58
C LEU A 8 13.37 -3.49 -9.25
N GLU A 9 12.91 -3.88 -10.43
CA GLU A 9 13.50 -5.00 -11.18
C GLU A 9 14.97 -4.75 -11.53
N TRP A 10 15.29 -3.54 -12.00
CA TRP A 10 16.65 -3.17 -12.35
C TRP A 10 17.58 -3.26 -11.13
N LEU A 11 17.16 -2.71 -9.99
CA LEU A 11 17.90 -2.81 -8.72
C LEU A 11 18.02 -4.26 -8.23
N ASN A 12 16.97 -5.07 -8.40
CA ASN A 12 16.99 -6.46 -7.96
C ASN A 12 17.99 -7.31 -8.76
N LYS A 13 18.14 -7.02 -10.06
CA LYS A 13 19.07 -7.72 -10.95
C LYS A 13 20.51 -7.26 -10.81
N ASN A 14 20.76 -6.06 -10.27
CA ASN A 14 22.09 -5.51 -10.13
C ASN A 14 22.90 -6.26 -9.04
N PRO A 15 24.06 -6.86 -9.37
CA PRO A 15 24.84 -7.65 -8.42
C PRO A 15 25.41 -6.83 -7.26
N ASP A 16 25.72 -5.55 -7.50
CA ASP A 16 26.36 -4.67 -6.51
C ASP A 16 25.35 -4.02 -5.55
N THR A 17 24.05 -4.16 -5.84
CA THR A 17 23.00 -3.65 -4.96
C THR A 17 22.82 -4.58 -3.77
N VAL A 18 22.95 -4.03 -2.56
CA VAL A 18 22.64 -4.72 -1.29
C VAL A 18 21.34 -4.18 -0.69
N LEU A 19 21.21 -2.85 -0.65
CA LEU A 19 20.04 -2.15 -0.14
C LEU A 19 19.29 -1.47 -1.30
N THR A 20 17.97 -1.52 -1.26
CA THR A 20 17.08 -0.72 -2.11
C THR A 20 16.27 0.19 -1.20
N VAL A 21 16.42 1.51 -1.35
CA VAL A 21 15.76 2.50 -0.51
C VAL A 21 14.67 3.21 -1.30
N LEU A 22 13.44 3.20 -0.79
CA LEU A 22 12.33 3.96 -1.33
C LEU A 22 11.97 5.11 -0.38
N THR A 23 11.99 6.34 -0.90
CA THR A 23 11.55 7.56 -0.19
C THR A 23 10.60 8.37 -1.06
N GLY A 24 9.77 9.19 -0.43
CA GLY A 24 8.98 10.21 -1.12
C GLY A 24 9.81 11.47 -1.41
N ALA A 25 9.22 12.36 -2.21
CA ALA A 25 9.77 13.67 -2.53
C ALA A 25 8.81 14.77 -2.03
N GLY A 26 9.37 15.83 -1.44
CA GLY A 26 8.58 16.94 -0.90
C GLY A 26 8.08 16.69 0.53
N ARG A 27 6.86 17.17 0.83
CA ARG A 27 6.31 17.22 2.21
C ARG A 27 5.63 15.93 2.67
N PHE A 28 5.23 15.08 1.74
CA PHE A 28 4.55 13.81 2.01
C PHE A 28 5.41 12.66 1.50
N PHE A 29 5.25 11.49 2.10
CA PHE A 29 5.74 10.25 1.52
C PHE A 29 4.82 9.79 0.40
N SER A 30 3.53 9.62 0.70
CA SER A 30 2.50 9.26 -0.28
C SER A 30 1.10 9.54 0.24
N THR A 31 0.30 10.27 -0.52
CA THR A 31 -1.12 10.55 -0.18
C THR A 31 -2.09 9.46 -0.64
N GLY A 32 -1.58 8.37 -1.23
CA GLY A 32 -2.40 7.29 -1.78
C GLY A 32 -2.96 7.62 -3.17
N ALA A 33 -4.08 6.98 -3.52
CA ALA A 33 -4.73 7.19 -4.81
C ALA A 33 -5.24 8.63 -4.96
N ASP A 34 -5.04 9.21 -6.15
CA ASP A 34 -5.56 10.53 -6.48
C ASP A 34 -7.10 10.52 -6.47
N VAL A 35 -7.70 11.37 -5.65
CA VAL A 35 -9.16 11.49 -5.48
C VAL A 35 -9.87 11.83 -6.80
N HIS A 36 -9.20 12.56 -7.69
CA HIS A 36 -9.70 12.85 -9.03
C HIS A 36 -9.64 11.61 -9.92
N SER A 37 -8.55 10.85 -9.87
CA SER A 37 -8.46 9.56 -10.57
C SER A 37 -9.51 8.56 -10.07
N VAL A 38 -9.88 8.61 -8.79
CA VAL A 38 -10.98 7.83 -8.22
C VAL A 38 -12.32 8.30 -8.76
N SER A 39 -12.53 9.60 -8.97
CA SER A 39 -13.74 10.09 -9.63
C SER A 39 -13.85 9.62 -11.09
N ASP A 40 -12.73 9.51 -11.81
CA ASP A 40 -12.70 8.95 -13.16
C ASP A 40 -13.04 7.45 -13.15
N ILE A 41 -12.46 6.69 -12.22
CA ILE A 41 -12.80 5.28 -11.95
C ILE A 41 -14.31 5.11 -11.75
N LEU A 42 -14.92 6.01 -10.98
CA LEU A 42 -16.34 5.99 -10.67
C LEU A 42 -17.21 6.48 -11.83
N SER A 43 -16.69 7.30 -12.74
CA SER A 43 -17.45 7.89 -13.85
C SER A 43 -17.61 6.94 -15.04
N ASP A 44 -16.58 6.17 -15.42
CA ASP A 44 -16.62 5.27 -16.59
C ASP A 44 -17.58 4.09 -16.41
N SER A 45 -17.71 3.59 -15.18
CA SER A 45 -18.73 2.58 -14.82
C SER A 45 -20.18 3.10 -14.91
N SER A 46 -20.39 4.40 -15.14
CA SER A 46 -21.71 5.01 -15.34
C SER A 46 -22.12 5.06 -16.81
N LYS A 47 -21.16 5.04 -17.74
CA LYS A 47 -21.44 5.17 -19.18
C LYS A 47 -22.02 3.89 -19.79
N GLU A 48 -21.74 2.73 -19.21
CA GLU A 48 -22.33 1.44 -19.62
C GLU A 48 -23.79 1.22 -19.16
N LYS A 49 -24.38 2.14 -18.37
CA LYS A 49 -25.75 1.99 -17.85
C LYS A 49 -26.86 2.40 -18.81
N LYS A 50 -26.56 2.80 -20.05
CA LYS A 50 -27.59 3.14 -21.05
C LYS A 50 -27.92 1.91 -21.89
N GLU A 51 -29.22 1.58 -21.92
CA GLU A 51 -29.87 0.52 -22.70
C GLU A 51 -29.81 -0.90 -22.13
N VAL A 52 -30.74 -1.25 -21.23
CA VAL A 52 -31.58 -2.47 -21.36
C VAL A 52 -32.88 -2.27 -20.56
N GLN A 53 -34.00 -2.03 -21.25
CA GLN A 53 -35.35 -2.20 -20.73
C GLN A 53 -35.94 -3.47 -21.34
N ASP A 54 -35.91 -4.61 -20.63
CA ASP A 54 -37.07 -5.51 -20.53
C ASP A 54 -36.82 -6.66 -19.54
N SER A 55 -37.90 -7.36 -19.19
CA SER A 55 -38.13 -8.42 -18.17
C SER A 55 -37.07 -9.53 -17.89
N THR A 56 -35.92 -9.56 -18.57
CA THR A 56 -34.74 -10.43 -18.28
C THR A 56 -33.80 -9.82 -17.21
N LYS A 57 -34.35 -9.04 -16.28
CA LYS A 57 -33.60 -8.06 -15.47
C LYS A 57 -32.57 -8.69 -14.52
N SER A 58 -32.84 -9.83 -13.87
CA SER A 58 -31.91 -10.38 -12.87
C SER A 58 -30.64 -10.98 -13.49
N THR A 59 -30.79 -11.77 -14.56
CA THR A 59 -29.65 -12.35 -15.29
C THR A 59 -28.82 -11.27 -15.98
N CYS A 60 -29.47 -10.28 -16.62
CA CYS A 60 -28.76 -9.14 -17.21
C CYS A 60 -28.04 -8.28 -16.15
N GLN A 61 -28.64 -8.08 -14.97
CA GLN A 61 -27.99 -7.36 -13.87
C GLN A 61 -26.80 -8.12 -13.29
N GLN A 62 -26.89 -9.44 -13.13
CA GLN A 62 -25.79 -10.24 -12.63
C GLN A 62 -24.62 -10.26 -13.62
N VAL A 63 -24.91 -10.41 -14.93
CA VAL A 63 -23.89 -10.33 -15.98
C VAL A 63 -23.19 -8.96 -15.97
N GLN A 64 -23.94 -7.86 -15.80
CA GLN A 64 -23.36 -6.52 -15.72
C GLN A 64 -22.45 -6.35 -14.51
N LYS A 65 -22.89 -6.78 -13.31
CA LYS A 65 -22.05 -6.73 -12.10
C LYS A 65 -20.77 -7.56 -12.25
N THR A 66 -20.85 -8.71 -12.92
CA THR A 66 -19.67 -9.55 -13.21
C THR A 66 -18.70 -8.83 -14.15
N ARG A 67 -19.20 -8.17 -15.21
CA ARG A 67 -18.36 -7.36 -16.12
C ARG A 67 -17.67 -6.22 -15.39
N GLU A 68 -18.41 -5.46 -14.57
CA GLU A 68 -17.85 -4.38 -13.75
C GLU A 68 -16.76 -4.91 -12.81
N LYS A 69 -17.00 -6.04 -12.14
CA LYS A 69 -16.00 -6.67 -11.27
C LYS A 69 -14.72 -7.01 -12.05
N ILE A 70 -14.84 -7.66 -13.21
CA ILE A 70 -13.69 -8.01 -14.07
C ILE A 70 -12.91 -6.77 -14.50
N ALA A 71 -13.59 -5.67 -14.81
CA ALA A 71 -12.95 -4.41 -15.18
C ALA A 71 -12.14 -3.82 -13.99
N TYR A 72 -12.70 -3.84 -12.77
CA TYR A 72 -11.96 -3.42 -11.57
C TYR A 72 -10.77 -4.32 -11.28
N LEU A 73 -10.92 -5.65 -11.36
CA LEU A 73 -9.82 -6.61 -11.17
C LEU A 73 -8.67 -6.32 -12.16
N SER A 74 -8.99 -6.11 -13.44
CA SER A 74 -8.01 -5.75 -14.47
C SER A 74 -7.30 -4.43 -14.16
N ARG A 75 -8.01 -3.45 -13.60
CA ARG A 75 -7.43 -2.15 -13.22
C ARG A 75 -6.48 -2.24 -12.03
N PHE A 76 -6.72 -3.16 -11.11
CA PHE A 76 -5.83 -3.40 -9.97
C PHE A 76 -4.62 -4.28 -10.31
N SER A 77 -4.54 -4.85 -11.51
CA SER A 77 -3.43 -5.72 -11.93
C SER A 77 -2.04 -5.08 -11.75
N THR A 78 -1.89 -3.78 -12.03
CA THR A 78 -0.61 -3.08 -11.82
C THR A 78 -0.20 -3.01 -10.34
N HIS A 79 -1.18 -2.91 -9.43
CA HIS A 79 -0.92 -2.93 -7.99
C HIS A 79 -0.50 -4.33 -7.52
N VAL A 80 -1.14 -5.37 -8.07
CA VAL A 80 -0.74 -6.77 -7.83
C VAL A 80 0.69 -6.98 -8.29
N GLU A 81 1.04 -6.52 -9.48
CA GLU A 81 2.38 -6.66 -10.04
C GLU A 81 3.43 -5.88 -9.25
N LEU A 82 3.12 -4.65 -8.81
CA LEU A 82 3.99 -3.89 -7.92
C LEU A 82 4.26 -4.67 -6.63
N MET A 83 3.21 -5.14 -5.97
CA MET A 83 3.36 -5.88 -4.71
C MET A 83 4.13 -7.19 -4.91
N ARG A 84 3.84 -7.94 -5.98
CA ARG A 84 4.57 -9.16 -6.34
C ARG A 84 6.06 -8.87 -6.51
N SER A 85 6.41 -7.82 -7.25
CA SER A 85 7.80 -7.42 -7.50
C SER A 85 8.55 -7.04 -6.22
N ILE A 86 7.89 -6.41 -5.24
CA ILE A 86 8.51 -6.08 -3.94
C ILE A 86 8.61 -7.33 -3.04
N ILE A 87 7.57 -8.19 -3.03
CA ILE A 87 7.58 -9.46 -2.28
C ILE A 87 8.73 -10.37 -2.76
N ASP A 88 8.98 -10.38 -4.07
CA ASP A 88 10.06 -11.15 -4.71
C ASP A 88 11.39 -10.38 -4.78
N HIS A 89 11.49 -9.20 -4.16
CA HIS A 89 12.72 -8.40 -4.16
C HIS A 89 13.74 -9.01 -3.21
N HIS A 90 14.88 -9.44 -3.73
CA HIS A 90 15.89 -10.15 -2.94
C HIS A 90 16.84 -9.20 -2.19
N LYS A 91 16.96 -7.94 -2.62
CA LYS A 91 17.77 -6.94 -1.90
C LYS A 91 17.05 -6.49 -0.66
N VAL A 92 17.78 -6.05 0.37
CA VAL A 92 17.17 -5.50 1.58
C VAL A 92 16.38 -4.25 1.20
N PHE A 93 15.07 -4.25 1.43
CA PHE A 93 14.14 -3.23 1.00
C PHE A 93 13.83 -2.30 2.16
N VAL A 94 14.34 -1.08 2.08
CA VAL A 94 14.20 -0.04 3.09
C VAL A 94 13.16 0.96 2.62
N VAL A 95 12.19 1.28 3.47
CA VAL A 95 11.24 2.37 3.25
C VAL A 95 11.58 3.52 4.19
N ALA A 96 11.92 4.67 3.60
CA ALA A 96 12.26 5.90 4.31
C ALA A 96 11.13 6.93 4.14
N LEU A 97 10.27 7.06 5.14
CA LEU A 97 9.13 7.98 5.13
C LEU A 97 9.57 9.41 5.49
N ASN A 98 9.84 10.22 4.48
CA ASN A 98 10.20 11.65 4.60
C ASN A 98 9.06 12.54 5.14
N GLY A 99 7.86 12.01 5.28
CA GLY A 99 6.67 12.73 5.73
C GLY A 99 5.45 11.81 5.78
N PRO A 100 4.25 12.37 5.96
CA PRO A 100 3.06 11.56 6.15
C PRO A 100 2.73 10.63 5.00
N ALA A 101 2.09 9.51 5.33
CA ALA A 101 1.49 8.60 4.36
C ALA A 101 0.02 8.35 4.67
N VAL A 102 -0.83 8.30 3.63
CA VAL A 102 -2.29 8.19 3.77
C VAL A 102 -2.87 7.17 2.80
N GLY A 103 -3.91 6.45 3.23
CA GLY A 103 -4.64 5.47 2.42
C GLY A 103 -3.72 4.36 1.92
N GLY A 104 -3.81 4.03 0.63
CA GLY A 104 -2.91 3.06 0.01
C GLY A 104 -1.43 3.36 0.25
N GLY A 105 -1.03 4.64 0.33
CA GLY A 105 0.35 5.06 0.60
C GLY A 105 0.87 4.67 1.99
N ALA A 106 -0.02 4.49 2.96
CA ALA A 106 0.30 4.02 4.31
C ALA A 106 0.15 2.50 4.49
N ALA A 107 -0.52 1.80 3.56
CA ALA A 107 -0.96 0.43 3.77
C ALA A 107 0.01 -0.66 3.28
N TRP A 108 0.79 -0.36 2.24
CA TRP A 108 1.43 -1.38 1.41
C TRP A 108 2.75 -1.93 1.98
N PHE A 109 3.53 -1.08 2.64
CA PHE A 109 4.92 -1.39 2.99
C PHE A 109 5.13 -2.31 4.20
N PRO A 110 4.28 -2.36 5.26
CA PRO A 110 4.60 -3.09 6.48
C PRO A 110 4.95 -4.57 6.29
N GLY A 111 4.49 -5.19 5.20
CA GLY A 111 4.65 -6.62 4.95
C GLY A 111 5.74 -6.95 3.95
N VAL A 112 6.41 -5.92 3.43
CA VAL A 112 7.39 -6.05 2.34
C VAL A 112 8.63 -5.22 2.57
N ALA A 113 8.57 -4.18 3.41
CA ALA A 113 9.72 -3.46 3.93
C ALA A 113 10.43 -4.32 4.97
N ASP A 114 11.73 -4.48 4.80
CA ASP A 114 12.58 -5.14 5.80
C ASP A 114 12.97 -4.15 6.90
N ILE A 115 13.12 -2.87 6.54
CA ILE A 115 13.42 -1.76 7.46
C ILE A 115 12.53 -0.56 7.13
N VAL A 116 11.96 0.06 8.15
CA VAL A 116 11.17 1.29 8.05
C VAL A 116 11.83 2.40 8.87
N LEU A 117 12.26 3.44 8.18
CA LEU A 117 12.82 4.66 8.76
C LEU A 117 11.84 5.80 8.53
N ALA A 118 11.62 6.67 9.50
CA ALA A 118 10.63 7.73 9.37
C ALA A 118 11.13 9.07 9.88
N SER A 119 10.65 10.15 9.27
CA SER A 119 10.82 11.50 9.78
C SER A 119 9.90 11.72 10.97
N SER A 120 10.32 12.53 11.94
CA SER A 120 9.56 12.88 13.15
C SER A 120 8.23 13.58 12.89
N ASN A 121 8.03 14.18 11.71
CA ASN A 121 6.74 14.73 11.28
C ASN A 121 5.86 13.71 10.54
N CYS A 122 6.29 12.46 10.39
CA CYS A 122 5.52 11.41 9.74
C CYS A 122 4.32 11.01 10.59
N TYR A 123 3.24 10.66 9.92
CA TYR A 123 2.11 9.93 10.48
C TYR A 123 1.57 8.98 9.43
N LEU A 124 0.90 7.92 9.88
CA LEU A 124 0.15 7.02 9.03
C LEU A 124 -1.34 7.15 9.30
N GLN A 125 -2.15 7.08 8.24
CA GLN A 125 -3.59 6.97 8.36
C GLN A 125 -4.20 6.20 7.18
N VAL A 126 -5.12 5.28 7.46
CA VAL A 126 -5.82 4.50 6.43
C VAL A 126 -7.35 4.64 6.60
N PRO A 127 -7.96 5.71 6.07
CA PRO A 127 -9.38 6.01 6.30
C PRO A 127 -10.33 5.18 5.40
N PHE A 128 -10.00 3.90 5.13
CA PHE A 128 -10.70 3.06 4.16
C PHE A 128 -12.19 2.92 4.44
N SER A 129 -12.56 2.59 5.67
CA SER A 129 -13.97 2.38 6.06
C SER A 129 -14.83 3.63 5.84
N SER A 130 -14.30 4.82 6.17
CA SER A 130 -14.98 6.10 5.96
C SER A 130 -15.21 6.42 4.47
N LEU A 131 -14.35 5.89 3.60
CA LEU A 131 -14.42 6.02 2.15
C LEU A 131 -15.15 4.84 1.48
N GLY A 132 -15.75 3.93 2.25
CA GLY A 132 -16.44 2.75 1.73
C GLY A 132 -15.51 1.70 1.10
N LEU A 133 -14.21 1.80 1.36
CA LEU A 133 -13.14 0.90 0.91
C LEU A 133 -12.84 -0.16 1.98
N VAL A 134 -11.95 -1.08 1.63
CA VAL A 134 -11.41 -2.13 2.51
C VAL A 134 -9.87 -2.04 2.52
N PRO A 135 -9.19 -2.61 3.53
CA PRO A 135 -7.74 -2.75 3.49
C PRO A 135 -7.26 -3.39 2.18
N GLU A 136 -6.33 -2.71 1.51
CA GLU A 136 -5.78 -3.10 0.21
C GLU A 136 -4.31 -3.55 0.31
N LEU A 137 -3.74 -4.02 -0.80
CA LEU A 137 -2.31 -4.33 -0.94
C LEU A 137 -1.80 -5.39 0.05
N GLY A 138 -2.67 -6.31 0.47
CA GLY A 138 -2.35 -7.36 1.45
C GLY A 138 -2.10 -6.87 2.87
N SER A 139 -2.49 -5.62 3.18
CA SER A 139 -2.14 -4.94 4.43
C SER A 139 -2.77 -5.53 5.71
N ALA A 140 -4.00 -6.04 5.65
CA ALA A 140 -4.76 -6.46 6.83
C ALA A 140 -4.07 -7.51 7.73
N PRO A 141 -3.62 -8.67 7.22
CA PRO A 141 -2.95 -9.66 8.06
C PRO A 141 -1.60 -9.17 8.58
N ILE A 142 -0.94 -8.32 7.81
CA ILE A 142 0.42 -7.85 8.09
C ILE A 142 0.44 -6.83 9.23
N PHE A 143 -0.46 -5.85 9.23
CA PHE A 143 -0.51 -4.88 10.33
C PHE A 143 -0.71 -5.56 11.68
N SER A 144 -1.53 -6.62 11.72
CA SER A 144 -1.74 -7.40 12.94
C SER A 144 -0.45 -8.05 13.44
N GLN A 145 0.45 -8.45 12.55
CA GLN A 145 1.76 -9.01 12.89
C GLN A 145 2.76 -7.94 13.33
N CYS A 146 2.69 -6.73 12.77
CA CYS A 146 3.63 -5.64 13.06
C CYS A 146 3.29 -4.85 14.33
N MET A 147 2.03 -4.48 14.55
CA MET A 147 1.61 -3.56 15.63
C MET A 147 0.55 -4.15 16.58
N GLY A 148 0.23 -5.44 16.42
CA GLY A 148 -0.77 -6.15 17.21
C GLY A 148 -2.22 -5.85 16.79
N ILE A 149 -3.11 -6.79 17.10
CA ILE A 149 -4.49 -6.78 16.60
C ILE A 149 -5.32 -5.57 17.06
N HIS A 150 -5.17 -5.13 18.32
CA HIS A 150 -5.99 -4.04 18.86
C HIS A 150 -5.70 -2.71 18.18
N ARG A 151 -4.40 -2.37 18.03
CA ARG A 151 -4.00 -1.15 17.31
C ARG A 151 -4.35 -1.24 15.83
N THR A 152 -4.20 -2.42 15.25
CA THR A 152 -4.58 -2.68 13.86
C THR A 152 -6.07 -2.43 13.63
N ASN A 153 -6.94 -2.82 14.57
CA ASN A 153 -8.38 -2.55 14.46
C ASN A 153 -8.67 -1.05 14.50
N GLU A 154 -8.03 -0.29 15.40
CA GLU A 154 -8.18 1.17 15.40
C GLU A 154 -7.69 1.80 14.09
N PHE A 155 -6.55 1.32 13.58
CA PHE A 155 -5.94 1.80 12.35
C PHE A 155 -6.81 1.51 11.12
N LEU A 156 -7.11 0.23 10.86
CA LEU A 156 -7.79 -0.23 9.65
C LEU A 156 -9.31 -0.08 9.68
N MET A 157 -9.96 -0.29 10.84
CA MET A 157 -11.42 -0.25 10.94
C MET A 157 -11.92 1.17 11.24
N PHE A 158 -11.25 1.89 12.14
CA PHE A 158 -11.68 3.23 12.57
C PHE A 158 -10.94 4.37 11.85
N GLY A 159 -9.91 4.06 11.06
CA GLY A 159 -9.14 5.08 10.34
C GLY A 159 -8.37 6.00 11.29
N ARG A 160 -8.02 5.53 12.50
CA ARG A 160 -7.23 6.28 13.47
C ARG A 160 -5.88 6.64 12.85
N ARG A 161 -5.45 7.87 13.06
CA ARG A 161 -4.09 8.32 12.73
C ARG A 161 -3.13 7.88 13.82
N PHE A 162 -1.96 7.38 13.43
CA PHE A 162 -0.84 7.12 14.34
C PHE A 162 0.34 8.01 13.97
N ASP A 163 0.94 8.67 14.96
CA ASP A 163 2.13 9.48 14.76
C ASP A 163 3.43 8.66 14.76
N ALA A 164 4.55 9.29 14.41
CA ALA A 164 5.84 8.62 14.32
C ALA A 164 6.27 7.97 15.65
N ALA A 165 5.99 8.59 16.79
CA ALA A 165 6.39 8.08 18.10
C ALA A 165 5.58 6.85 18.49
N GLU A 166 4.26 6.84 18.24
CA GLU A 166 3.42 5.66 18.46
C GLU A 166 3.85 4.48 17.56
N LEU A 167 4.25 4.77 16.33
CA LEU A 167 4.65 3.76 15.34
C LEU A 167 6.03 3.18 15.63
N GLU A 168 6.96 3.99 16.14
CA GLU A 168 8.24 3.52 16.69
C GLU A 168 8.02 2.68 17.95
N ALA A 169 7.19 3.16 18.88
CA ALA A 169 6.91 2.46 20.14
C ALA A 169 6.23 1.09 19.95
N CYS A 170 5.42 0.92 18.90
CA CYS A 170 4.81 -0.38 18.59
C CYS A 170 5.64 -1.27 17.65
N GLY A 171 6.83 -0.81 17.23
CA GLY A 171 7.77 -1.59 16.42
C GLY A 171 7.47 -1.61 14.92
N LEU A 172 6.52 -0.80 14.44
CA LEU A 172 6.28 -0.64 13.00
C LEU A 172 7.41 0.15 12.34
N PHE A 173 7.95 1.16 13.04
CA PHE A 173 9.12 1.91 12.62
C PHE A 173 10.35 1.43 13.39
N ASN A 174 11.45 1.19 12.68
CA ASN A 174 12.72 0.83 13.30
C ASN A 174 13.37 2.03 13.98
N ARG A 175 13.24 3.22 13.37
CA ARG A 175 13.85 4.45 13.87
C ARG A 175 13.17 5.69 13.31
N VAL A 176 13.02 6.71 14.16
CA VAL A 176 12.57 8.04 13.79
C VAL A 176 13.74 9.04 13.80
N PHE A 177 13.84 9.85 12.73
CA PHE A 177 14.86 10.87 12.56
C PHE A 177 14.27 12.30 12.56
N PRO A 178 15.07 13.34 12.84
CA PRO A 178 14.66 14.72 12.65
C PRO A 178 14.22 15.01 11.20
N VAL A 179 13.27 15.92 11.03
CA VAL A 179 12.81 16.38 9.71
C VAL A 179 13.94 17.05 8.93
N LEU A 180 14.72 17.89 9.62
CA LEU A 180 15.88 18.57 9.05
C LEU A 180 16.93 17.52 8.69
N ASN A 181 17.42 17.58 7.44
CA ASN A 181 18.44 16.67 6.92
C ASN A 181 18.04 15.18 6.97
N PHE A 182 16.74 14.86 6.94
CA PHE A 182 16.23 13.49 7.00
C PHE A 182 16.95 12.52 6.03
N GLN A 183 17.14 12.92 4.77
CA GLN A 183 17.81 12.09 3.76
C GLN A 183 19.28 11.80 4.13
N SER A 184 19.99 12.79 4.67
CA SER A 184 21.37 12.61 5.15
C SER A 184 21.42 11.63 6.31
N HIS A 185 20.51 11.76 7.29
CA HIS A 185 20.44 10.82 8.41
C HIS A 185 20.15 9.38 7.99
N VAL A 186 19.24 9.18 7.03
CA VAL A 186 18.96 7.86 6.44
C VAL A 186 20.21 7.30 5.76
N SER A 187 20.87 8.11 4.93
CA SER A 187 22.08 7.68 4.23
C SER A 187 23.21 7.32 5.19
N GLU A 188 23.48 8.17 6.18
CA GLU A 188 24.52 7.95 7.20
C GLU A 188 24.27 6.64 7.96
N TYR A 189 23.04 6.43 8.44
CA TYR A 189 22.65 5.23 9.16
C TYR A 189 22.85 3.95 8.33
N LEU A 190 22.39 3.95 7.07
CA LEU A 190 22.52 2.79 6.20
C LEU A 190 23.98 2.55 5.77
N SER A 191 24.74 3.62 5.50
CA SER A 191 26.17 3.52 5.19
C SER A 191 26.97 2.94 6.36
N GLU A 192 26.67 3.35 7.60
CA GLU A 192 27.31 2.81 8.80
C GLU A 192 27.09 1.30 8.92
N ILE A 193 25.85 0.83 8.73
CA ILE A 193 25.51 -0.61 8.73
C ILE A 193 26.34 -1.38 7.69
N LEU A 194 26.50 -0.82 6.50
CA LEU A 194 27.27 -1.45 5.43
C LEU A 194 28.78 -1.47 5.69
N THR A 195 29.32 -0.68 6.62
CA THR A 195 30.75 -0.75 7.00
C THR A 195 31.08 -2.00 7.81
N THR A 196 30.11 -2.54 8.55
CA THR A 196 30.31 -3.69 9.44
C THR A 196 29.63 -4.97 8.98
N SER A 197 28.72 -4.88 8.01
CA SER A 197 27.87 -6.00 7.57
C SER A 197 28.30 -6.54 6.21
N ASP A 198 28.31 -7.87 6.07
CA ASP A 198 28.40 -8.53 4.76
C ASP A 198 27.05 -8.48 4.03
N GLY A 199 27.04 -7.92 2.82
CA GLY A 199 25.80 -7.70 2.06
C GLY A 199 25.09 -8.99 1.66
N GLN A 200 25.83 -10.07 1.39
CA GLN A 200 25.22 -11.36 1.06
C GLN A 200 24.54 -11.99 2.28
N SER A 201 25.14 -11.86 3.46
CA SER A 201 24.54 -12.29 4.72
C SER A 201 23.22 -11.58 5.01
N LEU A 202 23.13 -10.27 4.73
CA LEU A 202 21.88 -9.51 4.86
C LEU A 202 20.78 -10.02 3.91
N ILE A 203 21.15 -10.25 2.64
CA ILE A 203 20.23 -10.78 1.61
C ILE A 203 19.75 -12.18 1.97
N GLU A 204 20.64 -13.05 2.44
CA GLU A 204 20.29 -14.43 2.81
C GLU A 204 19.42 -14.48 4.08
N ALA A 205 19.70 -13.61 5.06
CA ALA A 205 18.84 -13.45 6.22
C ALA A 205 17.41 -13.04 5.81
N LYS A 206 17.28 -12.05 4.91
CA LYS A 206 15.99 -11.67 4.32
C LYS A 206 15.31 -12.86 3.65
N ARG A 207 16.03 -13.62 2.83
CA ARG A 207 15.49 -14.77 2.10
C ARG A 207 14.90 -15.81 3.05
N LEU A 208 15.64 -16.17 4.11
CA LEU A 208 15.21 -17.15 5.11
C LEU A 208 13.96 -16.70 5.89
N MET A 209 13.89 -15.41 6.26
CA MET A 209 12.72 -14.85 6.96
C MET A 209 11.47 -14.80 6.08
N ASN A 210 11.64 -14.44 4.80
CA ASN A 210 10.51 -14.14 3.92
C ASN A 210 9.99 -15.34 3.13
N GLN A 211 10.83 -16.35 2.85
CA GLN A 211 10.44 -17.55 2.09
C GLN A 211 9.16 -18.22 2.60
N PRO A 212 8.98 -18.51 3.91
CA PRO A 212 7.75 -19.15 4.40
C PRO A 212 6.52 -18.24 4.33
N LEU A 213 6.70 -16.92 4.32
CA LEU A 213 5.60 -15.94 4.33
C LEU A 213 5.11 -15.58 2.92
N ARG A 214 5.92 -15.86 1.89
CA ARG A 214 5.67 -15.44 0.50
C ARG A 214 4.29 -15.82 -0.01
N ALA A 215 3.88 -17.08 0.14
CA ALA A 215 2.59 -17.56 -0.37
C ALA A 215 1.41 -16.82 0.29
N GLY A 216 1.46 -16.63 1.61
CA GLY A 216 0.43 -15.91 2.37
C GLY A 216 0.35 -14.44 1.98
N ARG A 217 1.50 -13.78 1.76
CA ARG A 217 1.54 -12.38 1.30
C ARG A 217 0.93 -12.20 -0.08
N LEU A 218 1.26 -13.06 -1.04
CA LEU A 218 0.67 -13.02 -2.38
C LEU A 218 -0.84 -13.29 -2.34
N ALA A 219 -1.28 -14.27 -1.56
CA ALA A 219 -2.70 -14.55 -1.39
C ALA A 219 -3.44 -13.35 -0.78
N ALA A 220 -2.88 -12.70 0.23
CA ALA A 220 -3.46 -11.51 0.85
C ALA A 220 -3.61 -10.33 -0.13
N VAL A 221 -2.65 -10.15 -1.04
CA VAL A 221 -2.73 -9.12 -2.09
C VAL A 221 -3.92 -9.42 -3.02
N ILE A 222 -4.03 -10.65 -3.53
CA ILE A 222 -5.12 -11.05 -4.44
C ILE A 222 -6.49 -10.96 -3.77
N GLU A 223 -6.62 -11.44 -2.54
CA GLU A 223 -7.87 -11.38 -1.77
C GLU A 223 -8.31 -9.93 -1.54
N SER A 224 -7.35 -9.05 -1.21
CA SER A 224 -7.66 -7.62 -1.01
C SER A 224 -8.18 -6.96 -2.29
N VAL A 225 -7.69 -7.37 -3.46
CA VAL A 225 -8.15 -6.87 -4.76
C VAL A 225 -9.56 -7.36 -5.08
N ASP A 226 -9.88 -8.62 -4.79
CA ASP A 226 -11.26 -9.14 -4.96
C ASP A 226 -12.25 -8.38 -4.06
N ALA A 227 -11.92 -8.25 -2.78
CA ALA A 227 -12.73 -7.54 -1.80
C ALA A 227 -12.94 -6.07 -2.21
N LEU A 228 -11.88 -5.40 -2.67
CA LEU A 228 -11.95 -4.02 -3.15
C LEU A 228 -12.82 -3.90 -4.40
N ALA A 229 -12.68 -4.80 -5.38
CA ALA A 229 -13.55 -4.83 -6.56
C ALA A 229 -15.03 -5.00 -6.18
N ASN A 230 -15.34 -5.86 -5.22
CA ASN A 230 -16.72 -6.02 -4.70
C ASN A 230 -17.23 -4.71 -4.07
N ARG A 231 -16.38 -3.95 -3.36
CA ARG A 231 -16.76 -2.64 -2.82
C ARG A 231 -17.09 -1.65 -3.93
N PHE A 232 -16.28 -1.58 -4.99
CA PHE A 232 -16.56 -0.68 -6.12
C PHE A 232 -17.85 -1.06 -6.86
N VAL A 233 -18.10 -2.35 -7.11
CA VAL A 233 -19.36 -2.84 -7.70
C VAL A 233 -20.57 -2.50 -6.83
N SER A 234 -20.42 -2.47 -5.50
CA SER A 234 -21.51 -2.07 -4.60
C SER A 234 -21.90 -0.59 -4.70
N GLY A 235 -21.06 0.24 -5.32
CA GLY A 235 -21.25 1.69 -5.40
C GLY A 235 -20.86 2.46 -4.14
N ALA A 236 -20.64 1.79 -3.01
CA ALA A 236 -20.39 2.46 -1.73
C ALA A 236 -19.19 3.43 -1.72
N PRO A 237 -18.03 3.13 -2.36
CA PRO A 237 -16.97 4.12 -2.50
C PRO A 237 -17.44 5.40 -3.18
N ARG A 238 -18.23 5.29 -4.26
CA ARG A 238 -18.78 6.44 -4.99
C ARG A 238 -19.50 7.40 -4.08
N ASP A 239 -20.43 6.85 -3.31
CA ASP A 239 -21.31 7.64 -2.45
C ASP A 239 -20.51 8.29 -1.32
N ARG A 240 -19.57 7.55 -0.72
CA ARG A 240 -18.72 8.04 0.38
C ARG A 240 -17.74 9.12 -0.08
N PHE A 241 -17.09 8.97 -1.24
CA PHE A 241 -16.23 10.01 -1.79
C PHE A 241 -17.02 11.29 -2.12
N GLN A 242 -18.24 11.17 -2.64
CA GLN A 242 -19.11 12.33 -2.89
C GLN A 242 -19.53 13.03 -1.60
N MET A 243 -19.90 12.28 -0.55
CA MET A 243 -20.18 12.85 0.78
C MET A 243 -18.95 13.58 1.31
N LYS A 244 -17.77 12.96 1.23
CA LYS A 244 -16.54 13.55 1.75
C LYS A 244 -16.13 14.81 1.01
N LYS A 245 -16.32 14.86 -0.31
CA LYS A 245 -16.07 16.05 -1.12
C LYS A 245 -16.94 17.23 -0.66
N LYS A 246 -18.22 16.99 -0.38
CA LYS A 246 -19.16 18.02 0.13
C LYS A 246 -18.82 18.53 1.53
N GLU A 247 -18.13 17.74 2.35
CA GLU A 247 -17.67 18.19 3.69
C GLU A 247 -16.45 19.12 3.61
N LEU A 248 -15.71 19.10 2.50
CA LEU A 248 -14.47 19.85 2.30
C LEU A 248 -14.66 21.14 1.49
N GLU A 249 -15.83 21.32 0.87
CA GLU A 249 -16.28 22.54 0.18
C GLU A 249 -17.03 23.46 1.13
#